data_AF-A0A3P6A4B7-F1
#
_entry.id   AF-A0A3P6A4B7-F1
#
_cell.length_a   1.000
_cell.length_b   1.000
_cell.length_c   1.000
_cell.angle_alpha   90.00
_cell.angle_beta   90.00
_cell.angle_gamma   90.00
#
_symmetry.space_group_name_H-M   'P 1'
#
loop_
_entity.id
_entity.type
_entity.pdbx_description
1 polymer ?
#
loop_
_entity_poly.entity_id
_entity_poly.type
_entity_poly.pdbx_seq_one_letter_code
_entity_poly.pdbx_strand_id
1 'polypeptide(L)'
;MEFFPLLELPEEIQAVVVERAARNSIQDLYGLKASSRSIKALAERRGVYHFLDVLSVPWGLNMPSELLKTCYNEGNPSMLYIKGVQFFYSLDLHEEGLSLMKRAADAGYERDVYTHAMTRAIFEGEGKYFDGIPFESVDRIGKLVRSVKWGWGLWHGEYFRDHKVLFICFFMSSFYRCQCANLVQR
;
A
#
# COMPACT_ATOMS: atom_id res chain seq x y z
N MET A 1 -29.69 -20.33 -2.20
CA MET A 1 -28.87 -19.11 -2.33
C MET A 1 -29.27 -18.51 -3.67
N GLU A 2 -29.95 -17.37 -3.68
CA GLU A 2 -30.28 -16.69 -4.94
C GLU A 2 -29.03 -15.95 -5.43
N PHE A 3 -28.63 -16.21 -6.67
CA PHE A 3 -27.53 -15.49 -7.32
C PHE A 3 -28.12 -14.28 -8.02
N PHE A 4 -27.76 -13.08 -7.56
CA PHE A 4 -28.08 -11.84 -8.25
C PHE A 4 -27.03 -11.55 -9.32
N PRO A 5 -27.39 -11.51 -10.61
CA PRO A 5 -26.44 -11.20 -11.67
C PRO A 5 -25.91 -9.77 -11.50
N LEU A 6 -24.59 -9.59 -11.53
CA LEU A 6 -23.94 -8.28 -11.41
C LEU A 6 -24.51 -7.26 -12.43
N LEU A 7 -24.87 -7.72 -13.62
CA LEU A 7 -25.42 -6.89 -14.70
C LEU A 7 -26.83 -6.36 -14.44
N GLU A 8 -27.57 -6.97 -13.51
CA GLU A 8 -28.91 -6.51 -13.12
C GLU A 8 -28.87 -5.41 -12.05
N LEU A 9 -27.70 -5.15 -11.47
CA LEU A 9 -27.51 -4.07 -10.49
C LEU A 9 -27.40 -2.71 -11.20
N PRO A 10 -27.75 -1.60 -10.53
CA PRO A 10 -27.45 -0.26 -11.03
C PRO A 10 -25.97 -0.08 -11.35
N GLU A 11 -25.66 0.73 -12.36
CA GLU A 11 -24.30 0.92 -12.85
C GLU A 11 -23.35 1.43 -11.75
N GLU A 12 -23.86 2.26 -10.84
CA GLU A 12 -23.10 2.78 -9.69
C GLU A 12 -22.63 1.65 -8.77
N ILE A 13 -23.49 0.65 -8.56
CA ILE A 13 -23.15 -0.52 -7.74
C ILE A 13 -22.17 -1.42 -8.49
N GLN A 14 -22.35 -1.61 -9.79
CA GLN A 14 -21.41 -2.35 -10.62
C GLN A 14 -20.00 -1.71 -10.57
N ALA A 15 -19.93 -0.38 -10.67
CA ALA A 15 -18.67 0.35 -10.60
C ALA A 15 -17.97 0.16 -9.25
N VAL A 16 -18.70 0.25 -8.13
CA VAL A 16 -18.15 0.01 -6.79
C VAL A 16 -17.63 -1.43 -6.65
N VAL A 17 -18.35 -2.42 -7.17
CA VAL A 17 -17.89 -3.83 -7.17
C VAL A 17 -16.58 -3.97 -7.94
N VAL A 18 -16.47 -3.33 -9.11
CA VAL A 18 -15.25 -3.35 -9.93
C VAL A 18 -14.08 -2.68 -9.22
N GLU A 19 -14.29 -1.53 -8.58
CA GLU A 19 -13.25 -0.85 -7.78
C GLU A 19 -12.79 -1.71 -6.60
N ARG A 20 -13.72 -2.38 -5.91
CA ARG A 20 -13.40 -3.30 -4.81
C ARG A 20 -12.63 -4.53 -5.29
N ALA A 21 -12.99 -5.07 -6.45
CA ALA A 21 -12.25 -6.17 -7.06
C ALA A 21 -10.82 -5.74 -7.41
N ALA A 22 -10.65 -4.57 -8.03
CA ALA A 22 -9.33 -4.00 -8.33
C ALA A 22 -8.46 -3.84 -7.08
N ARG A 23 -9.04 -3.40 -5.97
CA ARG A 23 -8.33 -3.26 -4.70
C ARG A 23 -7.86 -4.60 -4.12
N ASN A 24 -8.63 -5.65 -4.29
CA ASN A 24 -8.40 -6.93 -3.60
C ASN A 24 -7.60 -7.93 -4.44
N SER A 25 -7.81 -7.96 -5.75
CA SER A 25 -7.27 -9.00 -6.63
C SER A 25 -7.20 -8.52 -8.06
N ILE A 26 -5.97 -8.40 -8.59
CA ILE A 26 -5.78 -8.15 -10.02
C ILE A 26 -6.39 -9.26 -10.87
N GLN A 27 -6.35 -10.51 -10.42
CA GLN A 27 -6.96 -11.63 -11.14
C GLN A 27 -8.47 -11.44 -11.28
N ASP A 28 -9.14 -10.99 -10.21
CA ASP A 28 -10.59 -10.75 -10.24
C ASP A 28 -10.91 -9.57 -11.15
N LEU A 29 -10.09 -8.51 -11.14
CA LEU A 29 -10.25 -7.38 -12.06
C LEU A 29 -10.16 -7.82 -13.53
N TYR A 30 -9.18 -8.65 -13.89
CA TYR A 30 -9.06 -9.17 -15.25
C TYR A 30 -10.20 -10.14 -15.59
N GLY A 31 -10.65 -10.95 -14.63
CA GLY A 31 -11.85 -11.79 -14.78
C GLY A 31 -13.11 -10.97 -15.08
N LEU A 32 -13.31 -9.87 -14.34
CA LEU A 32 -14.40 -8.92 -14.59
C LEU A 32 -14.29 -8.28 -15.98
N LYS A 33 -13.10 -7.86 -16.41
CA LYS A 33 -12.88 -7.33 -17.77
C LYS A 33 -13.23 -8.32 -18.88
N ALA A 34 -13.02 -9.61 -18.64
CA ALA A 34 -13.35 -10.67 -19.59
C ALA A 34 -14.84 -11.05 -19.58
N SER A 35 -15.59 -10.69 -18.53
CA SER A 35 -16.97 -11.13 -18.34
C SER A 35 -17.97 -10.48 -19.31
N SER A 36 -17.85 -9.18 -19.57
CA SER A 36 -18.75 -8.47 -20.49
C SER A 36 -18.14 -7.15 -20.99
N ARG A 37 -18.69 -6.60 -22.08
CA ARG A 37 -18.30 -5.29 -22.60
C ARG A 37 -18.64 -4.13 -21.65
N SER A 38 -19.79 -4.20 -20.97
CA SER A 38 -20.19 -3.16 -20.01
C SER A 38 -19.28 -3.15 -18.78
N ILE A 39 -19.00 -4.31 -18.20
CA ILE A 39 -18.09 -4.43 -17.05
C ILE A 39 -16.66 -4.04 -17.44
N LYS A 40 -16.21 -4.41 -18.65
CA LYS A 40 -14.92 -3.95 -19.17
C LYS A 40 -14.83 -2.43 -19.20
N ALA A 41 -15.86 -1.74 -19.70
CA ALA A 41 -15.88 -0.28 -19.74
C ALA A 41 -15.82 0.35 -18.34
N LEU A 42 -16.48 -0.26 -17.34
CA LEU A 42 -16.36 0.14 -15.94
C LEU A 42 -14.96 -0.09 -15.39
N ALA A 43 -14.37 -1.25 -15.67
CA ALA A 43 -13.04 -1.67 -15.22
C ALA A 43 -11.86 -0.92 -15.88
N GLU A 44 -12.13 -0.12 -16.90
CA GLU A 44 -11.17 0.75 -17.57
C GLU A 44 -11.37 2.23 -17.17
N ARG A 45 -12.31 2.54 -16.27
CA ARG A 45 -12.45 3.89 -15.70
C ARG A 45 -11.23 4.25 -14.87
N ARG A 46 -10.89 5.53 -14.89
CA ARG A 46 -9.78 6.12 -14.13
C ARG A 46 -9.80 5.77 -12.64
N GLY A 47 -10.97 5.84 -12.00
CA GLY A 47 -11.14 5.50 -10.58
C GLY A 47 -10.69 4.08 -10.22
N VAL A 48 -10.81 3.12 -11.13
CA VAL A 48 -10.39 1.72 -10.89
C VAL A 48 -8.87 1.63 -10.73
N TYR A 49 -8.12 2.41 -11.53
CA TYR A 49 -6.66 2.46 -11.42
C TYR A 49 -6.20 3.19 -10.15
N HIS A 50 -7.02 4.06 -9.57
CA HIS A 50 -6.73 4.65 -8.26
C HIS A 50 -6.83 3.61 -7.13
N PHE A 51 -7.76 2.65 -7.22
CA PHE A 51 -7.99 1.64 -6.17
C PHE A 51 -7.19 0.35 -6.35
N LEU A 52 -6.60 0.10 -7.52
CA LEU A 52 -5.79 -1.09 -7.78
C LEU A 52 -4.64 -1.23 -6.78
N ASP A 53 -4.52 -2.36 -6.08
CA ASP A 53 -3.29 -2.64 -5.33
C ASP A 53 -2.21 -3.12 -6.30
N VAL A 54 -1.28 -2.23 -6.67
CA VAL A 54 -0.20 -2.53 -7.62
C VAL A 54 0.76 -3.59 -7.06
N LEU A 55 0.81 -3.80 -5.73
CA LEU A 55 1.59 -4.89 -5.15
C LEU A 55 0.97 -6.27 -5.40
N SER A 56 -0.32 -6.35 -5.78
CA SER A 56 -0.96 -7.60 -6.19
C SER A 56 -0.56 -8.04 -7.60
N VAL A 57 0.06 -7.15 -8.39
CA VAL A 57 0.44 -7.46 -9.76
C VAL A 57 1.65 -8.40 -9.77
N PRO A 58 1.70 -9.44 -10.63
CA PRO A 58 2.86 -10.30 -10.76
C PRO A 58 4.04 -9.59 -11.43
N TRP A 59 4.83 -8.85 -10.64
CA TRP A 59 5.99 -8.05 -11.08
C TRP A 59 7.12 -8.84 -11.78
N GLY A 60 7.17 -10.16 -11.60
CA GLY A 60 8.12 -11.04 -12.30
C GLY A 60 7.73 -11.34 -13.75
N LEU A 61 6.52 -10.94 -14.17
CA LEU A 61 6.08 -10.96 -15.56
C LEU A 61 6.29 -9.57 -16.15
N ASN A 62 6.56 -9.47 -17.46
CA ASN A 62 6.73 -8.19 -18.16
C ASN A 62 5.56 -7.24 -17.84
N MET A 63 5.81 -6.34 -16.89
CA MET A 63 4.80 -5.43 -16.41
C MET A 63 4.46 -4.41 -17.48
N PRO A 64 3.16 -4.16 -17.79
CA PRO A 64 2.82 -3.11 -18.73
C PRO A 64 3.23 -1.76 -18.13
N SER A 65 4.27 -1.14 -18.68
CA SER A 65 4.76 0.18 -18.26
C SER A 65 3.64 1.23 -18.27
N GLU A 66 2.70 1.10 -19.21
CA GLU A 66 1.51 1.96 -19.31
C GLU A 66 0.53 1.79 -18.14
N LEU A 67 0.39 0.59 -17.58
CA LEU A 67 -0.45 0.38 -16.38
C LEU A 67 0.12 1.15 -15.20
N LEU A 68 1.43 1.06 -14.97
CA LEU A 68 2.11 1.75 -13.87
C LEU A 68 2.06 3.26 -14.05
N LYS A 69 2.29 3.76 -15.27
CA LYS A 69 2.13 5.19 -15.59
C LYS A 69 0.71 5.68 -15.30
N THR A 70 -0.30 4.90 -15.71
CA THR A 70 -1.70 5.23 -15.44
C THR A 70 -1.97 5.28 -13.95
N CYS A 71 -1.56 4.27 -13.18
CA CYS A 71 -1.73 4.26 -11.72
C CYS A 71 -1.04 5.47 -11.06
N TYR A 72 0.16 5.83 -11.52
CA TYR A 72 0.88 7.00 -11.00
C TYR A 72 0.14 8.31 -11.30
N ASN A 73 -0.36 8.48 -12.54
CA ASN A 73 -1.10 9.67 -12.96
C ASN A 73 -2.42 9.83 -12.23
N GLU A 74 -3.10 8.72 -11.90
CA GLU A 74 -4.34 8.71 -11.12
C GLU A 74 -4.09 8.82 -9.59
N GLY A 75 -2.84 9.02 -9.17
CA GLY A 75 -2.49 9.18 -7.76
C GLY A 75 -2.76 7.93 -6.92
N ASN A 76 -2.64 6.74 -7.52
CA ASN A 76 -2.85 5.46 -6.85
C ASN A 76 -1.96 5.36 -5.58
N PRO A 77 -2.53 5.12 -4.39
CA PRO A 77 -1.75 5.12 -3.16
C PRO A 77 -0.66 4.04 -3.11
N SER A 78 -0.91 2.84 -3.63
CA SER A 78 0.10 1.77 -3.67
C SER A 78 1.26 2.09 -4.62
N MET A 79 0.99 2.77 -5.74
CA MET A 79 2.00 3.22 -6.70
C MET A 79 2.83 4.37 -6.13
N LEU A 80 2.18 5.34 -5.48
CA LEU A 80 2.84 6.45 -4.80
C LEU A 80 3.76 5.94 -3.68
N TYR A 81 3.32 4.95 -2.90
CA TYR A 81 4.16 4.26 -1.92
C TYR A 81 5.41 3.64 -2.56
N ILE A 82 5.25 2.84 -3.62
CA ILE A 82 6.39 2.19 -4.30
C ILE A 82 7.38 3.24 -4.81
N LYS A 83 6.89 4.31 -5.43
CA LYS A 83 7.74 5.40 -5.93
C LYS A 83 8.39 6.20 -4.82
N GLY A 84 7.65 6.50 -3.75
CA GLY A 84 8.17 7.24 -2.61
C GLY A 84 9.32 6.50 -1.94
N VAL A 85 9.18 5.20 -1.70
CA VAL A 85 10.27 4.40 -1.13
C VAL A 85 11.43 4.27 -2.13
N GLN A 86 11.18 4.09 -3.43
CA GLN A 86 12.25 4.05 -4.45
C GLN A 86 13.03 5.37 -4.47
N PHE A 87 12.34 6.51 -4.48
CA PHE A 87 12.94 7.83 -4.55
C PHE A 87 13.78 8.10 -3.30
N PHE A 88 13.22 7.82 -2.12
CA PHE A 88 13.89 8.07 -0.86
C PHE A 88 15.11 7.17 -0.63
N TYR A 89 14.97 5.87 -0.84
CA TYR A 89 15.94 4.87 -0.38
C TYR A 89 16.85 4.32 -1.49
N SER A 90 16.62 4.68 -2.75
CA SER A 90 17.39 4.14 -3.87
C SER A 90 17.86 5.19 -4.86
N LEU A 91 17.26 6.38 -4.88
CA LEU A 91 17.66 7.48 -5.76
C LEU A 91 18.14 8.72 -4.98
N ASP A 92 18.19 8.66 -3.65
CA ASP A 92 18.56 9.76 -2.75
C ASP A 92 17.72 11.06 -2.95
N LEU A 93 16.51 10.90 -3.47
CA LEU A 93 15.52 11.96 -3.66
C LEU A 93 14.61 12.02 -2.42
N HIS A 94 15.17 12.46 -1.30
CA HIS A 94 14.53 12.35 0.01
C HIS A 94 13.23 13.18 0.12
N GLU A 95 13.24 14.44 -0.31
CA GLU A 95 12.07 15.32 -0.23
C GLU A 95 10.94 14.85 -1.15
N GLU A 96 11.23 14.49 -2.40
CA GLU A 96 10.21 13.93 -3.30
C GLU A 96 9.70 12.58 -2.78
N GLY A 97 10.61 11.73 -2.28
CA GLY A 97 10.26 10.43 -1.71
C GLY A 97 9.30 10.56 -0.52
N LEU A 98 9.60 11.46 0.43
CA LEU A 98 8.75 11.77 1.57
C LEU A 98 7.41 12.35 1.14
N SER A 99 7.40 13.27 0.17
CA SER A 99 6.16 13.86 -0.35
C SER A 99 5.22 12.81 -0.94
N LEU A 100 5.77 11.85 -1.69
CA LEU A 100 5.00 10.73 -2.26
C LEU A 100 4.46 9.78 -1.18
N MET A 101 5.29 9.40 -0.20
CA MET A 101 4.87 8.57 0.94
C MET A 101 3.83 9.29 1.81
N LYS A 102 3.97 10.60 2.00
CA LYS A 102 2.95 11.37 2.74
C LYS A 102 1.60 11.32 2.03
N ARG A 103 1.56 11.51 0.70
CA ARG A 103 0.33 11.48 -0.07
C ARG A 103 -0.38 10.13 -0.02
N ALA A 104 0.37 9.02 -0.06
CA ALA A 104 -0.23 7.69 0.03
C ALA A 104 -0.66 7.33 1.46
N ALA A 105 0.08 7.76 2.49
CA ALA A 105 -0.35 7.69 3.88
C ALA A 105 -1.64 8.50 4.13
N ASP A 106 -1.72 9.73 3.63
CA ASP A 106 -2.91 10.60 3.74
C ASP A 106 -4.14 10.00 3.02
N ALA A 107 -3.91 9.22 1.96
CA ALA A 107 -4.94 8.43 1.28
C ALA A 107 -5.34 7.14 2.04
N GLY A 108 -4.76 6.89 3.22
CA GLY A 108 -5.08 5.75 4.08
C GLY A 108 -4.45 4.42 3.63
N TYR A 109 -3.39 4.45 2.82
CA TYR A 109 -2.72 3.22 2.40
C TYR A 109 -1.89 2.65 3.54
N GLU A 110 -2.42 1.61 4.20
CA GLU A 110 -1.92 1.09 5.48
C GLU A 110 -0.40 0.83 5.50
N ARG A 111 0.14 0.22 4.45
CA ARG A 111 1.58 -0.10 4.34
C ARG A 111 2.46 1.15 4.40
N ASP A 112 1.97 2.24 3.84
CA ASP A 112 2.71 3.50 3.79
C ASP A 112 2.54 4.33 5.05
N VAL A 113 1.38 4.27 5.70
CA VAL A 113 1.21 4.85 7.05
C VAL A 113 2.30 4.32 8.00
N TYR A 114 2.58 3.01 7.97
CA TYR A 114 3.68 2.42 8.73
C TYR A 114 5.06 2.82 8.20
N THR A 115 5.26 2.79 6.88
CA THR A 115 6.59 3.03 6.28
C THR A 115 7.00 4.49 6.41
N HIS A 116 6.12 5.43 6.14
CA HIS A 116 6.34 6.86 6.38
C HIS A 116 6.69 7.15 7.84
N ALA A 117 5.93 6.60 8.80
CA ALA A 117 6.22 6.77 10.23
C ALA A 117 7.59 6.18 10.61
N MET A 118 7.94 5.01 10.07
CA MET A 118 9.26 4.40 10.23
C MET A 118 10.37 5.29 9.67
N THR A 119 10.23 5.77 8.43
CA THR A 119 11.23 6.65 7.78
C THR A 119 11.46 7.90 8.63
N ARG A 120 10.38 8.58 9.03
CA ARG A 120 10.47 9.79 9.86
C ARG A 120 11.12 9.50 11.21
N ALA A 121 10.79 8.39 11.86
CA ALA A 121 11.40 8.01 13.15
C ALA A 121 12.91 7.77 13.04
N ILE A 122 13.38 7.09 11.98
CA ILE A 122 14.80 6.80 11.79
C ILE A 122 15.61 8.06 11.44
N PHE A 123 15.12 8.85 10.48
CA PHE A 123 15.89 9.93 9.89
C PHE A 123 15.70 11.29 10.58
N GLU A 124 14.56 11.50 11.25
CA GLU A 124 14.27 12.75 11.95
C GLU A 124 14.23 12.58 13.47
N GLY A 125 14.41 11.35 13.97
CA GLY A 125 14.69 11.08 15.38
C GLY A 125 13.51 11.18 16.34
N GLU A 126 12.26 11.18 15.85
CA GLU A 126 11.08 11.32 16.70
C GLU A 126 10.14 10.12 16.56
N GLY A 127 9.95 9.33 17.63
CA GLY A 127 9.00 8.20 17.65
C GLY A 127 7.53 8.62 17.61
N LYS A 128 7.23 9.92 17.75
CA LYS A 128 5.88 10.49 17.82
C LYS A 128 5.01 10.24 16.57
N TYR A 129 5.63 9.88 15.45
CA TYR A 129 4.93 9.57 14.21
C TYR A 129 4.09 8.28 14.29
N PHE A 130 4.20 7.51 15.38
CA PHE A 130 3.34 6.35 15.66
C PHE A 130 2.20 6.63 16.66
N ASP A 131 2.14 7.81 17.28
CA ASP A 131 1.20 8.10 18.38
C ASP A 131 -0.28 8.01 17.97
N GLY A 132 -0.57 8.14 16.67
CA GLY A 132 -1.92 8.00 16.10
C GLY A 132 -2.23 6.62 15.51
N ILE A 133 -1.31 5.65 15.54
CA ILE A 133 -1.49 4.33 14.94
C ILE A 133 -1.71 3.31 16.06
N PRO A 134 -2.87 2.62 16.11
CA PRO A 134 -3.11 1.59 17.12
C PRO A 134 -2.02 0.53 17.11
N PHE A 135 -1.57 0.11 18.30
CA PHE A 135 -0.50 -0.88 18.45
C PHE A 135 -0.75 -2.17 17.65
N GLU A 136 -1.98 -2.68 17.65
CA GLU A 136 -2.36 -3.87 16.87
C GLU A 136 -2.21 -3.65 15.36
N SER A 137 -2.49 -2.44 14.88
CA SER A 137 -2.28 -2.05 13.49
C SER A 137 -0.79 -1.96 13.16
N VAL A 138 0.06 -1.44 14.07
CA VAL A 138 1.52 -1.40 13.89
C VAL A 138 2.09 -2.82 13.73
N ASP A 139 1.66 -3.78 14.56
CA ASP A 139 2.13 -5.16 14.44
C ASP A 139 1.64 -5.84 13.16
N ARG A 140 0.34 -5.74 12.85
CA ARG A 140 -0.27 -6.34 11.65
C ARG A 140 0.32 -5.78 10.36
N ILE A 141 0.34 -4.46 10.23
CA ILE A 141 0.86 -3.76 9.04
C ILE A 141 2.37 -3.97 8.95
N GLY A 142 3.08 -3.89 10.07
CA GLY A 142 4.51 -4.17 10.14
C GLY A 142 4.82 -5.59 9.64
N LYS A 143 4.02 -6.60 10.01
CA LYS A 143 4.16 -7.96 9.46
C LYS A 143 3.95 -7.98 7.95
N LEU A 144 2.97 -7.26 7.40
CA LEU A 144 2.73 -7.17 5.95
C LEU A 144 3.89 -6.49 5.20
N VAL A 145 4.39 -5.37 5.71
CA VAL A 145 5.57 -4.67 5.15
C VAL A 145 6.84 -5.54 5.29
N ARG A 146 6.94 -6.35 6.35
CA ARG A 146 8.03 -7.32 6.56
C ARG A 146 7.96 -8.55 5.65
N SER A 147 6.75 -9.05 5.39
CA SER A 147 6.50 -10.34 4.73
C SER A 147 6.39 -10.27 3.21
N VAL A 148 6.16 -9.08 2.63
CA VAL A 148 6.23 -8.95 1.17
C VAL A 148 7.63 -9.43 0.77
N LYS A 149 7.70 -10.48 -0.04
CA LYS A 149 8.95 -10.95 -0.64
C LYS A 149 9.05 -10.54 -2.12
N TRP A 150 7.91 -10.17 -2.71
CA TRP A 150 7.69 -10.19 -4.17
C TRP A 150 7.91 -8.85 -4.91
N GLY A 151 8.27 -7.76 -4.22
CA GLY A 151 8.58 -6.48 -4.87
C GLY A 151 9.96 -5.90 -4.53
N TRP A 152 10.68 -6.48 -3.56
CA TRP A 152 11.83 -5.81 -2.95
C TRP A 152 13.11 -5.91 -3.76
N GLY A 153 13.30 -6.97 -4.55
CA GLY A 153 14.49 -7.11 -5.39
C GLY A 153 14.55 -6.15 -6.59
N LEU A 154 13.41 -5.53 -6.96
CA LEU A 154 13.31 -4.63 -8.11
C LEU A 154 13.22 -3.14 -7.73
N TRP A 155 12.74 -2.81 -6.53
CA TRP A 155 12.35 -1.43 -6.18
C TRP A 155 12.96 -0.89 -4.87
N HIS A 156 13.58 -1.75 -4.05
CA HIS A 156 14.10 -1.36 -2.74
C HIS A 156 15.54 -1.84 -2.59
N GLY A 157 16.49 -0.91 -2.66
CA GLY A 157 17.91 -1.19 -2.45
C GLY A 157 18.20 -1.80 -1.08
N GLU A 158 19.39 -2.40 -0.93
CA GLU A 158 19.88 -2.94 0.35
C GLU A 158 19.76 -1.91 1.48
N TYR A 159 19.95 -0.63 1.16
CA TYR A 159 19.77 0.49 2.06
C TYR A 159 18.40 0.51 2.78
N PHE A 160 17.28 0.33 2.07
CA PHE A 160 15.97 0.25 2.72
C PHE A 160 15.87 -0.95 3.67
N ARG A 161 16.41 -2.10 3.25
CA ARG A 161 16.38 -3.33 4.05
C ARG A 161 17.14 -3.15 5.35
N ASP A 162 18.30 -2.52 5.30
CA ASP A 162 19.13 -2.28 6.48
C ASP A 162 18.45 -1.30 7.44
N HIS A 163 17.85 -0.22 6.92
CA HIS A 163 17.14 0.76 7.76
C HIS A 163 15.89 0.18 8.41
N LYS A 164 15.21 -0.74 7.73
CA LYS A 164 14.10 -1.51 8.32
C LYS A 164 14.59 -2.44 9.44
N VAL A 165 15.75 -3.06 9.29
CA VAL A 165 16.37 -3.85 10.38
C VAL A 165 16.74 -2.94 11.55
N LEU A 166 17.32 -1.77 11.30
CA LEU A 166 17.61 -0.77 12.34
C LEU A 166 16.34 -0.38 13.10
N PHE A 167 15.26 -0.08 12.39
CA PHE A 167 13.98 0.23 13.01
C PHE A 167 13.46 -0.91 13.90
N ILE A 168 13.49 -2.15 13.41
CA ILE A 168 13.04 -3.32 14.18
C ILE A 168 13.91 -3.48 15.45
N CYS A 169 15.22 -3.38 15.31
CA CYS A 169 16.16 -3.61 16.41
C CYS A 169 16.08 -2.52 17.49
N PHE A 170 16.00 -1.25 17.09
CA PHE A 170 16.19 -0.11 18.01
C PHE A 170 14.87 0.59 18.38
N PHE A 171 14.01 0.88 17.39
CA PHE A 171 12.80 1.65 17.61
C PHE A 171 11.62 0.78 18.04
N MET A 172 11.35 -0.32 17.33
CA MET A 172 10.28 -1.25 17.70
C MET A 172 10.57 -1.91 19.05
N SER A 173 11.81 -2.35 19.30
CA SER A 173 12.18 -2.87 20.63
C SER A 173 11.88 -1.88 21.75
N SER A 174 12.08 -0.59 21.53
CA SER A 174 11.77 0.46 22.51
C SER A 174 10.25 0.68 22.64
N PHE A 175 9.52 0.61 21.52
CA PHE A 175 8.05 0.68 21.48
C PHE A 175 7.40 -0.50 22.22
N TYR A 176 7.92 -1.73 22.04
CA TYR A 176 7.44 -2.93 22.74
C TYR A 176 7.92 -3.04 24.20
N ARG A 177 9.04 -2.40 24.57
CA ARG A 177 9.54 -2.38 25.95
C ARG A 177 8.75 -1.45 26.87
N CYS A 178 7.91 -0.57 26.33
CA CYS A 178 7.04 0.31 27.12
C CYS A 178 5.76 -0.42 27.60
N GLN A 179 5.90 -1.61 28.20
CA GLN A 179 4.82 -2.34 28.88
C GLN A 179 4.80 -2.08 30.39
N CYS A 180 4.93 -0.82 30.80
CA CYS A 180 4.85 -0.42 32.21
C CYS A 180 3.98 0.82 32.41
N ALA A 181 2.79 0.87 31.81
CA ALA A 181 1.67 1.65 32.30
C ALA A 181 0.38 1.06 31.71
N ASN A 182 -0.56 0.67 32.57
CA ASN A 182 -1.84 0.02 32.27
C ASN A 182 -1.81 -1.51 32.17
N LEU A 183 -1.19 -2.15 33.18
CA LEU A 183 -1.79 -3.36 33.74
C LEU A 183 -3.14 -2.98 34.37
N VAL A 184 -4.21 -3.38 33.69
CA VAL A 184 -5.53 -3.76 34.21
C VAL A 184 -5.67 -3.59 35.74
N GLN A 185 -6.35 -2.52 36.18
CA GLN A 185 -7.09 -2.60 37.44
C GLN A 185 -8.37 -3.39 37.15
N ARG A 186 -8.48 -4.53 37.85
CA ARG A 186 -9.66 -5.42 37.86
C ARG A 186 -10.88 -4.75 38.47
#